data_AF-A0A968AJI8-F1
#
_entry.id   AF-A0A968AJI8-F1
#
_cell.length_a   1.000
_cell.length_b   1.000
_cell.length_c   1.000
_cell.angle_alpha   90.00
_cell.angle_beta   90.00
_cell.angle_gamma   90.00
#
_symmetry.space_group_name_H-M   'P 1'
#
loop_
_entity.id
_entity.type
_entity.pdbx_description
1 polymer ?
#
loop_
_entity_poly.entity_id
_entity_poly.type
_entity_poly.pdbx_seq_one_letter_code
_entity_poly.pdbx_strand_id
1 'polypeptide(L)'
;MRALAAFGKRVEEHRYAACIFPEGTRARDGAMKAFNPAGLMTLLRATPSAVVVPVAIDGSWELMRYRMRPIPFGVKVTCTVLAPISQ
;
A
#
# COMPACT_ATOMS: atom_id res chain seq x y z
N MET A 1 -7.95 13.79 5.37
CA MET A 1 -9.28 13.31 4.92
C MET A 1 -9.65 13.89 3.55
N ARG A 2 -9.75 15.21 3.37
CA ARG A 2 -10.13 15.84 2.07
C ARG A 2 -9.25 15.42 0.88
N ALA A 3 -7.94 15.31 1.07
CA ALA A 3 -7.01 14.91 0.00
C ALA A 3 -7.25 13.47 -0.50
N LEU A 4 -7.57 12.52 0.39
CA LEU A 4 -7.89 11.13 0.03
C LEU A 4 -9.21 11.03 -0.74
N ALA A 5 -10.23 11.80 -0.34
CA ALA A 5 -11.49 11.86 -1.05
C ALA A 5 -11.32 12.47 -2.46
N ALA A 6 -10.55 13.55 -2.58
CA ALA A 6 -10.24 14.16 -3.88
C ALA A 6 -9.40 13.23 -4.77
N PHE A 7 -8.45 12.50 -4.18
CA PHE A 7 -7.67 11.48 -4.89
C PHE A 7 -8.56 10.35 -5.39
N GLY A 8 -9.44 9.80 -4.55
CA GLY A 8 -10.40 8.77 -4.95
C GLY A 8 -11.31 9.20 -6.08
N LYS A 9 -11.88 10.41 -6.02
CA LYS A 9 -12.68 10.96 -7.13
C LYS A 9 -11.91 11.01 -8.44
N ARG A 10 -10.66 11.48 -8.42
CA ARG A 10 -9.81 11.50 -9.63
C ARG A 10 -9.54 10.10 -10.18
N VAL A 11 -9.31 9.13 -9.29
CA VAL A 11 -9.09 7.73 -9.65
C VAL A 11 -10.33 7.15 -10.34
N GLU A 12 -11.53 7.41 -9.79
CA GLU A 12 -12.80 6.96 -10.35
C GLU A 12 -13.09 7.63 -11.71
N GLU A 13 -12.99 8.96 -11.78
CA GLU A 13 -13.29 9.76 -12.98
C GLU A 13 -12.41 9.37 -14.17
N HIS A 14 -11.13 9.07 -13.93
CA HIS A 14 -10.16 8.77 -14.98
C HIS A 14 -9.87 7.27 -15.13
N ARG A 15 -10.53 6.42 -14.33
CA ARG A 15 -10.30 4.96 -14.28
C ARG A 15 -8.83 4.59 -14.06
N TYR A 16 -8.16 5.31 -13.17
CA TYR A 16 -6.75 5.03 -12.84
C TYR A 16 -6.60 3.85 -11.89
N ALA A 17 -5.40 3.26 -11.88
CA ALA A 17 -4.98 2.36 -10.81
C ALA A 17 -4.37 3.19 -9.67
N ALA A 18 -4.81 2.93 -8.45
CA ALA A 18 -4.25 3.55 -7.24
C ALA A 18 -3.46 2.51 -6.45
N CYS A 19 -2.23 2.87 -6.05
CA CYS A 19 -1.44 2.10 -5.10
C CYS A 19 -1.39 2.86 -3.78
N ILE A 20 -1.76 2.18 -2.68
CA ILE A 20 -1.79 2.78 -1.35
C ILE A 20 -1.07 1.89 -0.35
N PHE A 21 -0.49 2.52 0.67
CA PHE A 21 0.07 1.85 1.83
C PHE A 21 -0.82 2.19 3.03
N PRO A 22 -1.70 1.28 3.49
CA PRO A 22 -2.66 1.57 4.56
C PRO A 22 -1.98 1.85 5.91
N GLU A 23 -0.71 1.46 6.05
CA GLU A 23 0.16 1.75 7.18
C GLU A 23 0.66 3.21 7.21
N GLY A 24 0.70 3.87 6.04
CA GLY A 24 1.17 5.25 5.86
C GLY A 24 2.68 5.47 6.04
N THR A 25 3.40 4.55 6.68
CA THR A 25 4.86 4.62 6.86
C THR A 25 5.49 3.24 6.65
N ARG A 26 6.80 3.20 6.38
CA ARG A 26 7.53 1.94 6.17
C ARG A 26 7.75 1.22 7.50
N ALA A 27 7.59 -0.10 7.53
CA ALA A 27 8.08 -0.96 8.62
C ALA A 27 9.60 -0.83 8.78
N ARG A 28 10.10 -0.91 10.03
CA ARG A 28 11.55 -0.73 10.33
C ARG A 28 12.25 -2.04 10.70
N ASP A 29 11.47 -3.02 11.16
CA ASP A 29 11.90 -4.29 11.73
C ASP A 29 11.22 -5.49 11.05
N GLY A 30 10.52 -5.25 9.94
CA GLY A 30 9.74 -6.26 9.22
C GLY A 30 8.35 -6.53 9.82
N ALA A 31 8.03 -5.99 10.99
CA ALA A 31 6.69 -6.09 11.54
C ALA A 31 5.73 -5.14 10.82
N MET A 32 4.61 -5.68 10.34
CA MET A 32 3.53 -4.90 9.76
C MET A 32 2.89 -4.01 10.84
N LYS A 33 2.78 -2.70 10.61
CA LYS A 33 2.07 -1.85 11.57
C LYS A 33 0.57 -1.86 11.32
N ALA A 34 -0.17 -1.33 12.29
CA ALA A 34 -1.61 -1.20 12.22
C ALA A 34 -2.04 -0.40 10.99
N PHE A 35 -3.08 -0.89 10.33
CA PHE A 35 -3.68 -0.18 9.20
C PHE A 35 -4.53 0.98 9.71
N ASN A 36 -4.60 2.06 8.93
CA ASN A 36 -5.51 3.16 9.20
C ASN A 36 -6.85 2.93 8.48
N PRO A 37 -7.88 2.38 9.15
CA PRO A 37 -9.14 2.01 8.50
C PRO A 37 -9.92 3.24 8.01
N ALA A 38 -9.85 4.36 8.71
CA ALA A 38 -10.61 5.56 8.34
C ALA A 38 -10.16 6.14 6.98
N GLY A 39 -8.84 6.16 6.74
CA GLY A 39 -8.27 6.61 5.47
C GLY A 39 -8.65 5.70 4.31
N LEU A 40 -8.53 4.38 4.52
CA LEU A 40 -8.89 3.36 3.54
C LEU A 40 -10.39 3.43 3.18
N MET A 41 -11.26 3.46 4.19
CA MET A 41 -12.71 3.54 3.99
C MET A 41 -13.12 4.82 3.24
N THR A 42 -12.46 5.94 3.51
CA THR A 42 -12.73 7.20 2.79
C THR A 42 -12.38 7.08 1.30
N LEU A 43 -11.27 6.41 0.97
CA LEU A 43 -10.87 6.19 -0.41
C LEU A 43 -11.83 5.25 -1.12
N LEU A 44 -12.13 4.11 -0.50
CA LEU A 44 -13.03 3.08 -1.01
C LEU A 44 -14.46 3.61 -1.25
N ARG A 45 -14.95 4.53 -0.41
CA ARG A 45 -16.23 5.22 -0.62
C ARG A 45 -16.19 6.19 -1.80
N ALA A 46 -15.02 6.74 -2.12
CA ALA A 46 -14.83 7.66 -3.24
C ALA A 46 -14.53 6.95 -4.57
N THR A 47 -14.24 5.63 -4.54
CA THR A 47 -13.94 4.80 -5.71
C THR A 47 -14.83 3.55 -5.76
N PRO A 48 -16.16 3.68 -5.89
CA PRO A 48 -17.09 2.55 -5.78
C PRO A 48 -16.91 1.47 -6.85
N SER A 49 -16.30 1.77 -8.01
CA SER A 49 -16.07 0.78 -9.06
C SER A 49 -14.73 0.05 -8.95
N ALA A 50 -13.89 0.40 -7.97
CA ALA A 50 -12.55 -0.15 -7.83
C ALA A 50 -12.57 -1.58 -7.27
N VAL A 51 -11.70 -2.43 -7.82
CA VAL A 51 -11.39 -3.75 -7.26
C VAL A 51 -10.13 -3.62 -6.41
N VAL A 52 -10.17 -4.13 -5.18
CA VAL A 52 -9.02 -4.09 -4.27
C VAL A 52 -8.15 -5.32 -4.52
N VAL A 53 -6.87 -5.11 -4.85
CA VAL A 53 -5.91 -6.20 -5.02
C VAL A 53 -4.85 -6.09 -3.91
N PRO A 54 -4.89 -6.97 -2.89
CA PRO A 54 -3.89 -6.95 -1.83
C PRO A 54 -2.54 -7.46 -2.35
N VAL A 55 -1.47 -6.76 -1.99
CA VAL A 55 -0.10 -7.13 -2.33
C VAL A 55 0.73 -7.16 -1.05
N ALA A 56 1.36 -8.30 -0.77
CA ALA A 56 2.27 -8.46 0.35
C ALA A 56 3.73 -8.36 -0.15
N ILE A 57 4.51 -7.49 0.48
CA ILE A 57 5.93 -7.30 0.18
C ILE A 57 6.73 -7.70 1.42
N ASP A 58 7.56 -8.73 1.29
CA ASP A 58 8.40 -9.24 2.37
C ASP A 58 9.89 -9.08 2.06
N GLY A 59 10.73 -8.96 3.10
CA GLY A 59 12.18 -8.77 3.01
C GLY A 59 12.64 -7.37 2.58
N SER A 60 11.74 -6.51 2.10
CA SER A 60 12.09 -5.15 1.64
C SER A 60 12.65 -4.24 2.75
N TRP A 61 12.29 -4.47 4.01
CA TRP A 61 12.76 -3.69 5.16
C TRP A 61 14.27 -3.89 5.40
N GLU A 62 14.82 -5.05 5.06
CA GLU A 62 16.26 -5.34 5.22
C GLU A 62 17.11 -4.48 4.29
N LEU A 63 16.68 -4.31 3.03
CA LEU A 63 17.31 -3.38 2.08
C LEU A 63 17.29 -1.94 2.62
N MET A 64 16.22 -1.58 3.31
CA MET A 64 16.00 -0.23 3.83
C MET A 64 16.60 -0.01 5.23
N ARG A 65 17.07 -1.07 5.90
CA ARG A 65 17.61 -1.03 7.27
C ARG A 65 18.73 0.01 7.42
N TYR A 66 19.57 0.12 6.40
CA TYR A 66 20.67 1.08 6.34
C TYR A 66 20.40 2.26 5.39
N ARG A 67 19.13 2.59 5.12
CA ARG A 67 18.75 3.59 4.09
C ARG A 67 19.43 3.29 2.74
N MET A 68 19.52 2.01 2.38
CA MET A 68 20.18 1.52 1.18
C MET A 68 21.69 1.84 1.11
N ARG A 69 22.36 2.12 2.24
CA ARG A 69 23.82 2.41 2.30
C ARG A 69 24.45 1.90 3.61
N PRO A 70 25.24 0.81 3.61
CA PRO A 70 25.50 -0.10 2.49
C PRO A 70 24.26 -0.92 2.12
N ILE A 71 24.14 -1.32 0.85
CA ILE A 71 23.06 -2.23 0.42
C ILE A 71 23.45 -3.65 0.86
N PRO A 72 22.66 -4.32 1.71
CA PRO A 72 22.96 -5.69 2.12
C PRO A 72 22.87 -6.66 0.93
N PHE A 73 23.84 -7.55 0.82
CA PHE A 73 23.88 -8.58 -0.21
C PHE A 73 23.08 -9.81 0.21
N GLY A 74 22.46 -10.49 -0.75
CA GLY A 74 21.72 -11.75 -0.51
C GLY A 74 20.33 -11.58 0.10
N VAL A 75 19.81 -10.35 0.21
CA VAL A 75 18.44 -10.12 0.68
C VAL A 75 17.42 -10.61 -0.36
N LYS A 76 16.53 -11.50 0.07
CA LYS A 76 15.42 -11.98 -0.74
C LYS A 76 14.19 -11.09 -0.52
N VAL A 77 13.80 -10.35 -1.55
CA VAL A 77 12.53 -9.61 -1.55
C VAL A 77 11.48 -10.42 -2.29
N THR A 78 10.36 -10.67 -1.64
CA THR A 78 9.23 -11.40 -2.23
C THR A 78 8.03 -10.47 -2.35
N CYS A 79 7.38 -10.49 -3.51
CA CYS A 79 6.14 -9.79 -3.76
C CYS A 79 5.06 -10.83 -4.09
N THR A 80 4.05 -10.92 -3.24
CA THR A 80 2.94 -11.86 -3.38
C THR A 80 1.67 -11.08 -3.69
N VAL A 81 1.08 -11.34 -4.84
CA VAL A 81 -0.23 -10.81 -5.22
C VAL A 81 -1.30 -11.77 -4.70
N LEU A 82 -2.21 -11.26 -3.88
CA LEU A 82 -3.30 -12.06 -3.30
C LEU A 82 -4.55 -11.99 -4.18
N ALA A 83 -5.51 -12.85 -3.85
CA ALA A 83 -6.81 -12.84 -4.51
C ALA A 83 -7.49 -11.46 -4.41
N PRO A 84 -8.11 -10.98 -5.50
CA PRO A 84 -8.82 -9.71 -5.50
C PRO A 84 -10.02 -9.76 -4.56
N ILE A 85 -10.28 -8.63 -3.91
CA ILE A 85 -11.43 -8.40 -3.04
C ILE A 85 -12.34 -7.40 -3.75
N SER A 86 -13.54 -7.82 -4.10
CA SER A 86 -14.61 -6.92 -4.50
C SER A 86 -15.14 -6.19 -3.25
N GLN A 87 -15.45 -4.91 -3.40
CA GLN A 87 -16.01 -4.07 -2.33
C GLN A 87 -17.41 -4.49 -1.89
#